data_AF-A0AAW9EDX8-F1
#
_entry.id   AF-A0AAW9EDX8-F1
#
_cell.length_a   1.000
_cell.length_b   1.000
_cell.length_c   1.000
_cell.angle_alpha   90.00
_cell.angle_beta   90.00
_cell.angle_gamma   90.00
#
_symmetry.space_group_name_H-M   'P 1'
#
loop_
_entity.id
_entity.type
_entity.pdbx_description
1 polymer ?
#
loop_
_entity_poly.entity_id
_entity_poly.type
_entity_poly.pdbx_seq_one_letter_code
_entity_poly.pdbx_strand_id
1 'polypeptide(L)'
;VGIAPTKTLAKLANHAAKKYPATQGVVDLTNPDRQRRLLALVPVDDVWGVGRRLSKRLNALGITTALDLANASPRAIRDQFSVVLERTVR
;
A
#
# COMPACT_ATOMS: atom_id res chain seq x y z
N VAL A 1 9.79 14.15 2.81
CA VAL A 1 10.67 13.32 1.98
C VAL A 1 10.42 11.86 2.33
N GLY A 2 10.21 11.02 1.33
CA GLY A 2 9.87 9.61 1.47
C GLY A 2 10.90 8.78 0.72
N ILE A 3 11.55 7.86 1.43
CA ILE A 3 12.61 7.00 0.91
C ILE A 3 12.08 5.56 0.93
N ALA A 4 12.13 4.87 -0.20
CA ALA A 4 11.70 3.48 -0.31
C ALA A 4 12.26 2.82 -1.58
N PRO A 5 12.31 1.48 -1.65
CA PRO A 5 12.91 0.76 -2.78
C PRO A 5 12.09 0.82 -4.08
N THR A 6 10.77 1.10 -4.03
CA THR A 6 9.92 1.22 -5.22
C THR A 6 9.23 2.58 -5.29
N LYS A 7 8.86 3.01 -6.50
CA LYS A 7 8.19 4.32 -6.71
C LYS A 7 6.87 4.42 -5.93
N THR A 8 6.11 3.34 -5.88
CA THR A 8 4.84 3.26 -5.15
C THR A 8 5.06 3.42 -3.65
N LEU A 9 6.02 2.69 -3.09
CA LEU A 9 6.38 2.81 -1.68
C LEU A 9 6.98 4.17 -1.34
N ALA A 10 7.75 4.78 -2.24
CA ALA A 10 8.33 6.11 -2.02
C ALA A 10 7.25 7.19 -2.02
N LYS A 11 6.20 7.02 -2.84
CA LYS A 11 5.01 7.88 -2.81
C LYS A 11 4.23 7.70 -1.51
N LEU A 12 4.07 6.46 -1.05
CA LEU A 12 3.45 6.14 0.23
C LEU A 12 4.23 6.74 1.40
N ALA A 13 5.56 6.58 1.42
CA ALA A 13 6.44 7.18 2.41
C ALA A 13 6.30 8.70 2.44
N ASN A 14 6.26 9.35 1.27
CA ASN A 14 6.04 10.80 1.18
C ASN A 14 4.66 11.22 1.70
N HIS A 15 3.62 10.42 1.45
CA HIS A 15 2.29 10.68 1.98
C HIS A 15 2.27 10.53 3.51
N ALA A 16 2.84 9.45 4.03
CA ALA A 16 2.98 9.21 5.47
C ALA A 16 3.79 10.32 6.15
N ALA A 17 4.86 10.80 5.52
CA ALA A 17 5.69 11.89 6.04
C ALA A 17 4.92 13.21 6.22
N LYS A 18 3.84 13.40 5.46
CA LYS A 18 2.95 14.57 5.58
C LYS A 18 1.78 14.31 6.54
N LYS A 19 1.27 13.07 6.56
CA LYS A 19 0.12 12.66 7.37
C LYS A 19 0.47 12.54 8.86
N TYR A 20 1.70 12.16 9.18
CA TYR A 20 2.16 11.93 10.56
C TYR A 20 3.22 12.96 10.95
N PRO A 21 2.87 14.03 11.71
CA PRO A 21 3.82 15.07 12.11
C PRO A 21 5.02 14.55 12.91
N ALA A 22 4.84 13.44 13.64
CA ALA A 22 5.88 12.77 14.42
C ALA A 22 7.07 12.28 13.59
N THR A 23 6.91 12.12 12.27
CA THR A 23 8.02 11.71 11.39
C THR A 23 8.91 12.88 10.98
N GLN A 24 8.66 14.10 11.49
CA GLN A 24 9.41 15.32 11.16
C GLN A 24 9.58 15.55 9.64
N GLY A 25 8.57 15.15 8.86
CA GLY A 25 8.58 15.30 7.41
C GLY A 25 9.48 14.31 6.67
N VAL A 26 10.11 13.32 7.32
CA VAL A 26 10.93 12.28 6.66
C VAL A 26 10.47 10.87 7.06
N VAL A 27 10.20 10.02 6.07
CA VAL A 27 9.86 8.60 6.29
C VAL A 27 10.76 7.73 5.44
N ASP A 28 11.42 6.79 6.10
CA ASP A 28 12.27 5.78 5.48
C ASP A 28 11.64 4.39 5.60
N LEU A 29 11.30 3.80 4.45
CA LEU A 29 10.73 2.46 4.28
C LEU A 29 11.72 1.51 3.61
N THR A 30 13.03 1.77 3.66
CA THR A 30 14.05 0.80 3.24
C THR A 30 14.09 -0.41 4.16
N ASN A 31 13.73 -0.24 5.43
CA ASN A 31 13.58 -1.32 6.38
C ASN A 31 12.22 -2.05 6.20
N PRO A 32 12.22 -3.38 5.94
CA PRO A 32 11.00 -4.16 5.74
C PRO A 32 10.02 -4.13 6.92
N ASP A 33 10.51 -4.08 8.16
CA ASP A 33 9.65 -4.02 9.35
C ASP A 33 8.92 -2.68 9.44
N ARG A 34 9.62 -1.58 9.13
CA ARG A 34 9.00 -0.24 9.06
C ARG A 34 7.99 -0.18 7.94
N GLN A 35 8.31 -0.78 6.80
CA GLN A 35 7.40 -0.90 5.66
C GLN A 35 6.12 -1.64 6.05
N ARG A 36 6.22 -2.81 6.69
CA ARG A 36 5.06 -3.58 7.14
C ARG A 36 4.20 -2.81 8.14
N ARG A 37 4.83 -2.15 9.14
CA ARG A 37 4.11 -1.32 10.11
C ARG A 37 3.35 -0.18 9.45
N LEU A 38 3.96 0.50 8.49
CA LEU A 38 3.28 1.58 7.78
C LEU A 38 2.13 1.03 6.92
N LEU A 39 2.36 -0.04 6.17
CA LEU A 39 1.34 -0.65 5.31
C LEU A 39 0.13 -1.15 6.11
N ALA A 40 0.32 -1.61 7.36
CA ALA A 40 -0.77 -2.00 8.24
C ALA A 40 -1.67 -0.83 8.66
N LEU A 41 -1.13 0.39 8.68
CA LEU A 41 -1.85 1.62 9.05
C LEU A 41 -2.52 2.29 7.86
N VAL A 42 -2.20 1.86 6.64
CA VAL A 42 -2.71 2.47 5.41
C VAL A 42 -3.93 1.68 4.95
N PRO A 43 -5.12 2.30 4.86
CA PRO A 43 -6.28 1.65 4.26
C PRO A 43 -6.03 1.29 2.80
N VAL A 44 -6.62 0.19 2.32
CA VAL A 44 -6.49 -0.23 0.92
C VAL A 44 -7.01 0.83 -0.06
N ASP A 45 -8.01 1.61 0.37
CA ASP A 45 -8.59 2.75 -0.35
C ASP A 45 -7.59 3.91 -0.58
N ASP A 46 -6.57 4.04 0.28
CA ASP A 46 -5.53 5.08 0.16
C ASP A 46 -4.36 4.62 -0.74
N VAL A 47 -4.38 3.37 -1.22
CA VAL A 47 -3.36 2.85 -2.14
C VAL A 47 -3.56 3.41 -3.54
N TRP A 48 -2.52 4.03 -4.09
CA TRP A 48 -2.58 4.63 -5.41
C TRP A 48 -2.94 3.58 -6.48
N GLY A 49 -4.00 3.85 -7.25
CA GLY A 49 -4.53 2.93 -8.26
C GLY A 49 -5.67 2.03 -7.77
N VAL A 50 -5.97 2.03 -6.46
CA VAL A 50 -7.17 1.38 -5.91
C VAL A 50 -8.29 2.41 -5.81
N GLY A 51 -9.25 2.36 -6.74
CA GLY A 51 -10.43 3.22 -6.70
C GLY A 51 -11.57 2.65 -5.85
N ARG A 52 -12.60 3.46 -5.58
CA ARG A 52 -13.76 3.12 -4.73
C ARG A 52 -14.45 1.78 -5.06
N ARG A 53 -14.49 1.38 -6.33
CA ARG A 53 -15.09 0.10 -6.75
C ARG A 53 -14.19 -1.09 -6.41
N LEU A 54 -12.88 -0.92 -6.57
CA LEU A 54 -11.89 -1.95 -6.24
C LEU A 54 -11.80 -2.10 -4.73
N SER A 55 -11.73 -1.00 -3.98
CA SER A 55 -11.67 -1.06 -2.53
C SER A 55 -12.88 -1.75 -1.92
N LYS A 56 -14.11 -1.46 -2.39
CA LYS A 56 -15.30 -2.21 -1.95
C LYS A 56 -15.20 -3.73 -2.15
N ARG A 57 -14.65 -4.15 -3.29
CA ARG A 57 -14.44 -5.58 -3.59
C ARG A 57 -13.34 -6.19 -2.73
N LEU A 58 -12.24 -5.48 -2.52
CA LEU A 58 -11.14 -5.92 -1.66
C LEU A 58 -11.59 -6.03 -0.20
N ASN A 59 -12.34 -5.04 0.28
CA ASN A 59 -12.94 -5.05 1.62
C ASN A 59 -13.90 -6.24 1.79
N ALA A 60 -14.67 -6.61 0.76
CA ALA A 60 -15.53 -7.80 0.79
C ALA A 60 -14.75 -9.12 0.86
N LEU A 61 -13.48 -9.13 0.44
CA LEU A 61 -12.56 -10.26 0.58
C LEU A 61 -11.78 -10.24 1.90
N GLY A 62 -12.06 -9.28 2.79
CA GLY A 62 -11.32 -9.06 4.04
C GLY A 62 -9.99 -8.31 3.88
N ILE A 63 -9.67 -7.84 2.67
CA ILE A 63 -8.47 -7.05 2.39
C ILE A 63 -8.81 -5.59 2.64
N THR A 64 -8.45 -5.09 3.83
CA THR A 64 -8.81 -3.72 4.25
C THR A 64 -7.62 -2.78 4.35
N THR A 65 -6.41 -3.32 4.48
CA THR A 65 -5.17 -2.55 4.56
C THR A 65 -4.26 -2.77 3.35
N ALA A 66 -3.33 -1.85 3.13
CA ALA A 66 -2.28 -2.01 2.12
C ALA A 66 -1.37 -3.20 2.43
N LEU A 67 -1.22 -3.57 3.71
CA LEU A 67 -0.48 -4.76 4.11
C LEU A 67 -1.21 -6.03 3.68
N ASP A 68 -2.52 -6.10 3.88
CA ASP A 68 -3.33 -7.25 3.44
C ASP A 68 -3.24 -7.43 1.93
N LEU A 69 -3.28 -6.31 1.19
CA LEU A 69 -3.13 -6.31 -0.26
C LEU A 69 -1.74 -6.82 -0.68
N ALA A 70 -0.68 -6.40 0.03
CA ALA A 70 0.69 -6.86 -0.22
C ALA A 70 0.92 -8.34 0.14
N ASN A 71 0.17 -8.87 1.12
CA ASN A 71 0.22 -10.28 1.52
C ASN A 71 -0.67 -11.17 0.63
N ALA A 72 -1.58 -10.59 -0.15
CA ALA A 72 -2.43 -11.34 -1.06
C ALA A 72 -1.61 -11.97 -2.20
N SER A 73 -2.05 -13.14 -2.69
CA SER A 73 -1.39 -13.80 -3.82
C SER A 73 -1.49 -12.94 -5.09
N PRO A 74 -0.37 -12.54 -5.71
CA PRO A 74 -0.39 -11.74 -6.95
C PRO A 74 -1.21 -12.42 -8.06
N ARG A 75 -1.15 -13.75 -8.12
CA ARG A 75 -1.91 -14.55 -9.09
C ARG A 75 -3.42 -14.45 -8.86
N ALA A 76 -3.86 -14.57 -7.60
CA ALA A 76 -5.27 -14.42 -7.26
C ALA A 76 -5.79 -12.99 -7.54
N ILE A 77 -4.95 -11.98 -7.27
CA ILE A 77 -5.28 -10.58 -7.56
C ILE A 77 -5.39 -10.34 -9.07
N ARG A 78 -4.50 -10.93 -9.87
CA ARG A 78 -4.56 -10.86 -11.34
C ARG A 78 -5.86 -11.48 -11.87
N ASP A 79 -6.19 -12.67 -11.39
CA ASP A 79 -7.34 -13.45 -11.88
C ASP A 79 -8.68 -12.77 -11.51
N GLN A 80 -8.77 -12.12 -10.34
CA GLN A 80 -10.01 -11.50 -9.86
C GLN A 80 -10.17 -10.02 -10.24
N PHE A 81 -9.06 -9.31 -10.50
CA PHE A 81 -9.06 -7.86 -10.71
C PHE A 81 -8.40 -7.45 -12.02
N SER A 82 -7.06 -7.33 -12.03
CA SER A 82 -6.30 -6.87 -13.20
C SER A 82 -4.79 -7.04 -13.01
N VAL A 83 -4.07 -7.06 -14.13
CA VAL A 83 -2.59 -7.04 -14.16
C VAL A 83 -2.03 -5.73 -13.58
N VAL A 84 -2.77 -4.62 -13.63
CA VAL A 84 -2.32 -3.35 -13.04
C VAL A 84 -2.26 -3.45 -11.52
N LEU A 85 -3.28 -4.07 -10.91
CA LEU A 85 -3.30 -4.25 -9.46
C LEU A 85 -2.26 -5.27 -8.99
N GLU A 86 -2.02 -6.33 -9.78
CA GLU A 86 -0.93 -7.28 -9.55
C GLU A 86 0.44 -6.59 -9.46
N ARG A 87 0.72 -5.63 -10.35
CA ARG A 87 1.99 -4.88 -10.35
C ARG A 87 2.18 -4.00 -9.11
N THR A 88 1.10 -3.66 -8.40
CA THR A 88 1.16 -2.94 -7.14
C THR A 88 1.50 -3.86 -5.97
N VAL A 89 1.14 -5.14 -6.07
CA VAL A 89 1.42 -6.18 -5.07
C VAL A 89 2.84 -6.74 -5.21
N ARG A 90 3.40 -6.74 -6.43
CA ARG A 90 4.72 -7.31 -6.76
C ARG A 90 5.91 -6.45 -6.29
#